data_AF-A0A0L7LTF4-F1
#
_entry.id   AF-A0A0L7LTF4-F1
#
_cell.length_a   1.000
_cell.length_b   1.000
_cell.length_c   1.000
_cell.angle_alpha   90.00
_cell.angle_beta   90.00
_cell.angle_gamma   90.00
#
_symmetry.space_group_name_H-M   'P 1'
#
loop_
_entity.id
_entity.type
_entity.pdbx_description
1 polymer ?
#
loop_
_entity_poly.entity_id
_entity_poly.type
_entity_poly.pdbx_seq_one_letter_code
_entity_poly.pdbx_strand_id
1 'polypeptide(L)'
;MVFAPIFGYLGDRYSRRIILAFGVALWSMTTLFGSFFTNFYVFAFFRGLVGIGEASYSTIAPTIISDLFVGNMTPFLGAIAMGLIAWIMENPERGRAEDSQMKATSYTDDLRSLIKK
;
A
#
# COMPACT_ATOMS: atom_id res chain seq x y z
N MET A 1 13.32 5.77 -1.10
CA MET A 1 12.76 7.10 -1.42
C MET A 1 13.70 7.95 -2.28
N VAL A 2 14.36 7.35 -3.29
CA VAL A 2 15.26 8.09 -4.21
C VAL A 2 14.49 8.66 -5.41
N PHE A 3 13.43 7.96 -5.85
CA PHE A 3 12.62 8.36 -7.00
C PHE A 3 11.50 9.36 -6.66
N ALA A 4 11.25 9.64 -5.37
CA ALA A 4 10.19 10.54 -4.94
C ALA A 4 10.32 11.98 -5.52
N PRO A 5 11.52 12.61 -5.58
CA PRO A 5 11.66 13.94 -6.20
C PRO A 5 11.33 13.95 -7.69
N ILE A 6 11.62 12.84 -8.39
CA ILE A 6 11.33 12.69 -9.83
C ILE A 6 9.82 12.63 -10.04
N PHE A 7 9.12 11.79 -9.28
CA PHE A 7 7.66 11.68 -9.37
C PHE A 7 6.93 12.95 -8.90
N GLY A 8 7.48 13.66 -7.91
CA GLY A 8 6.99 14.99 -7.52
C GLY A 8 7.08 15.99 -8.68
N TYR A 9 8.26 16.12 -9.29
CA TYR A 9 8.47 17.00 -10.43
C TYR A 9 7.60 16.64 -11.65
N LEU A 10 7.43 15.34 -11.95
CA LEU A 10 6.52 14.91 -13.01
C LEU A 10 5.06 15.21 -12.65
N GLY A 11 4.66 15.04 -11.38
CA GLY A 11 3.34 15.36 -10.88
C GLY A 11 2.93 16.82 -11.06
N ASP A 12 3.90 17.73 -10.99
CA ASP A 12 3.66 19.16 -11.18
C ASP A 12 3.48 19.56 -12.65
N ARG A 13 4.10 18.82 -13.58
CA ARG A 13 4.05 19.13 -15.03
C ARG A 13 3.02 18.34 -15.82
N TYR A 14 2.69 17.13 -15.40
CA TYR A 14 1.77 16.24 -16.09
C TYR A 14 0.52 15.97 -15.25
N SER A 15 -0.49 15.34 -15.86
CA SER A 15 -1.71 14.97 -15.14
C SER A 15 -1.40 14.00 -14.00
N ARG A 16 -1.56 14.49 -12.76
CA ARG A 16 -1.35 13.74 -11.51
C ARG A 16 -2.08 12.39 -11.49
N ARG A 17 -3.28 12.31 -12.08
CA ARG A 17 -4.05 11.06 -12.22
C ARG A 17 -3.35 10.02 -13.11
N ILE A 18 -2.76 10.44 -14.23
CA ILE A 18 -2.11 9.52 -15.19
C ILE A 18 -0.84 8.94 -14.57
N ILE A 19 -0.06 9.77 -13.87
CA ILE A 19 1.16 9.30 -13.21
C ILE A 19 0.84 8.30 -12.10
N LEU A 20 -0.20 8.60 -11.30
CA LEU A 20 -0.68 7.69 -10.27
C LEU A 20 -1.13 6.35 -10.88
N ALA A 21 -1.95 6.40 -11.94
CA ALA A 21 -2.44 5.19 -12.61
C ALA A 21 -1.29 4.35 -13.19
N PHE A 22 -0.29 4.99 -13.81
CA PHE A 22 0.89 4.31 -14.33
C PHE A 22 1.71 3.67 -13.20
N GLY A 23 1.91 4.38 -12.10
CA GLY A 23 2.63 3.88 -10.94
C GLY A 23 1.97 2.65 -10.31
N VAL A 24 0.65 2.69 -10.14
CA VAL A 24 -0.12 1.54 -9.64
C VAL A 24 -0.08 0.37 -10.62
N ALA A 25 -0.23 0.62 -11.92
CA ALA A 25 -0.16 -0.43 -12.94
C ALA A 25 1.23 -1.11 -12.95
N LEU A 26 2.31 -0.33 -12.87
CA LEU A 26 3.67 -0.85 -12.77
C LEU A 26 3.86 -1.68 -11.50
N TRP A 27 3.37 -1.19 -10.35
CA TRP A 27 3.44 -1.91 -9.08
C TRP A 27 2.69 -3.25 -9.14
N SER A 28 1.45 -3.26 -9.63
CA SER A 28 0.67 -4.49 -9.74
C SER A 28 1.31 -5.49 -10.69
N MET A 29 1.80 -5.03 -11.85
CA MET A 29 2.43 -5.89 -12.85
C MET A 29 3.74 -6.51 -12.32
N THR A 30 4.58 -5.72 -11.67
CA THR A 30 5.86 -6.19 -11.11
C THR A 30 5.65 -7.11 -9.90
N THR A 31 4.62 -6.87 -9.09
CA THR A 31 4.24 -7.76 -8.00
C THR A 31 3.74 -9.10 -8.52
N LEU A 32 2.86 -9.08 -9.53
CA LEU A 32 2.34 -10.29 -10.14
C LEU A 32 3.45 -11.10 -10.80
N PHE A 33 4.30 -10.48 -11.63
CA PHE A 33 5.41 -11.17 -12.27
C PHE A 33 6.45 -11.66 -11.26
N GLY A 34 6.78 -10.85 -10.26
CA GLY A 34 7.69 -11.23 -9.18
C GLY A 34 7.22 -12.47 -8.42
N SER A 35 5.92 -12.70 -8.33
CA SER A 35 5.34 -13.86 -7.63
C SER A 35 5.61 -15.21 -8.32
N PHE A 36 5.90 -15.23 -9.63
CA PHE A 36 6.17 -16.47 -10.35
C PHE A 36 7.62 -16.93 -10.24
N PHE A 37 8.54 -16.04 -9.84
CA PHE A 37 9.96 -16.35 -9.77
C PHE A 37 10.35 -16.84 -8.37
N THR A 38 10.92 -18.05 -8.29
CA THR A 38 11.44 -18.65 -7.05
C THR A 38 12.90 -18.29 -6.77
N ASN A 39 13.60 -17.66 -7.74
CA ASN A 39 14.98 -17.24 -7.59
C ASN A 39 15.05 -15.91 -6.80
N PHE A 40 15.78 -15.93 -5.67
CA PHE A 40 15.93 -14.78 -4.77
C PHE A 40 16.42 -13.50 -5.49
N TYR A 41 17.39 -13.60 -6.41
CA TYR A 41 17.94 -12.41 -7.08
C TYR A 41 16.94 -11.76 -8.01
N VAL A 42 16.17 -12.57 -8.74
CA VAL A 42 15.10 -12.09 -9.64
C VAL A 42 13.96 -11.50 -8.82
N PHE A 43 13.56 -12.17 -7.75
CA PHE A 43 12.56 -11.67 -6.80
C PHE A 43 12.98 -10.32 -6.18
N ALA A 44 14.23 -10.20 -5.73
CA ALA A 44 14.78 -8.96 -5.18
C ALA A 44 14.79 -7.82 -6.20
N PHE A 45 15.10 -8.11 -7.47
CA PHE A 45 15.01 -7.14 -8.55
C PHE A 45 13.58 -6.64 -8.78
N PHE A 46 12.59 -7.55 -8.85
CA PHE A 46 11.18 -7.15 -8.96
C PHE A 46 10.71 -6.34 -7.75
N ARG A 47 11.17 -6.64 -6.54
CA ARG A 47 10.91 -5.80 -5.35
C ARG A 47 11.53 -4.41 -5.44
N GLY A 48 12.69 -4.27 -6.08
CA GLY A 48 13.25 -2.97 -6.41
C GLY A 48 12.34 -2.16 -7.34
N LEU A 49 11.77 -2.81 -8.36
CA LEU A 49 10.82 -2.18 -9.30
C LEU A 49 9.49 -1.79 -8.62
N VAL A 50 8.98 -2.63 -7.72
CA VAL A 50 7.82 -2.31 -6.87
C VAL A 50 8.04 -1.00 -6.12
N GLY A 51 9.24 -0.79 -5.55
CA GLY A 51 9.57 0.45 -4.85
C GLY A 51 9.52 1.71 -5.72
N ILE A 52 9.70 1.60 -7.04
CA ILE A 52 9.52 2.71 -7.99
C ILE A 52 8.02 3.06 -8.08
N GLY A 53 7.15 2.05 -8.19
CA GLY A 53 5.69 2.23 -8.19
C GLY A 53 5.18 2.87 -6.90
N GLU A 54 5.63 2.39 -5.74
CA GLU A 54 5.24 2.94 -4.43
C GLU A 54 5.70 4.38 -4.22
N ALA A 55 6.88 4.75 -4.73
CA ALA A 55 7.37 6.12 -4.65
C ALA A 55 6.44 7.12 -5.37
N SER A 56 5.84 6.70 -6.49
CA SER A 56 4.89 7.53 -7.22
C SER A 56 3.58 7.72 -6.44
N TYR A 57 3.05 6.65 -5.84
CA TYR A 57 1.82 6.68 -5.06
C TYR A 57 1.96 7.53 -3.80
N SER A 58 3.03 7.30 -3.03
CA SER A 58 3.28 8.02 -1.77
C SER A 58 3.50 9.54 -1.96
N THR A 59 3.97 9.96 -3.13
CA THR A 59 4.21 11.39 -3.42
C THR A 59 2.97 12.10 -3.95
N ILE A 60 2.17 11.44 -4.80
CA ILE A 60 1.06 12.08 -5.53
C ILE A 60 -0.30 11.87 -4.85
N ALA A 61 -0.52 10.75 -4.16
CA ALA A 61 -1.81 10.48 -3.52
C ALA A 61 -2.20 11.52 -2.45
N PRO A 62 -1.29 11.94 -1.52
CA PRO A 62 -1.65 12.93 -0.51
C PRO A 62 -2.01 14.30 -1.10
N THR A 63 -1.39 14.69 -2.21
CA THR A 63 -1.67 15.98 -2.87
C THR A 63 -3.01 15.95 -3.59
N ILE A 64 -3.38 14.86 -4.26
CA ILE A 64 -4.72 14.69 -4.84
C ILE A 64 -5.78 14.69 -3.74
N ILE A 65 -5.55 13.97 -2.64
CA ILE A 65 -6.47 13.93 -1.50
C ILE A 65 -6.63 15.34 -0.92
N SER A 66 -5.52 16.04 -0.67
CA SER A 66 -5.54 17.43 -0.19
C SER A 66 -6.40 18.32 -1.09
N ASP A 67 -6.21 18.25 -2.41
CA ASP A 67 -6.97 19.04 -3.38
C ASP A 67 -8.48 18.72 -3.41
N LEU A 68 -8.86 17.47 -3.14
CA LEU A 68 -10.27 17.06 -3.06
C LEU A 68 -10.96 17.54 -1.78
N PHE A 69 -10.20 17.71 -0.69
CA PHE A 69 -10.73 18.06 0.64
C PHE A 69 -10.59 19.54 1.01
N VAL A 70 -10.16 20.42 0.10
CA VAL A 70 -9.98 21.88 0.32
C VAL A 70 -11.27 22.58 0.80
N GLY A 71 -12.45 21.97 0.64
CA GLY A 71 -13.73 22.61 1.00
C GLY A 71 -14.39 22.16 2.30
N ASN A 72 -14.22 20.90 2.76
CA ASN A 72 -15.20 20.28 3.67
C ASN A 72 -14.63 19.38 4.79
N MET A 73 -13.31 19.33 5.00
CA MET A 73 -12.72 18.58 6.12
C MET A 73 -12.10 19.54 7.14
N THR A 74 -12.66 19.59 8.35
CA THR A 74 -12.00 20.29 9.46
C THR A 74 -10.76 19.49 9.87
N PRO A 75 -9.57 20.12 9.96
CA PRO A 75 -8.32 19.44 10.37
C PRO A 75 -8.45 18.63 11.67
N PHE A 76 -9.37 19.07 12.55
CA PHE A 76 -9.74 18.41 13.79
C PHE A 76 -10.31 17.00 13.58
N LEU A 77 -11.20 16.79 12.60
CA LEU A 77 -11.78 15.48 12.32
C LEU A 77 -10.71 14.49 11.83
N GLY A 78 -9.78 14.98 11.01
CA GLY A 78 -8.63 14.20 10.54
C GLY A 78 -7.71 13.76 11.68
N ALA A 79 -7.43 14.66 12.63
CA ALA A 79 -6.64 14.33 13.82
C ALA A 79 -7.32 13.29 14.72
N ILE A 80 -8.65 13.38 14.90
CA ILE A 80 -9.43 12.37 15.63
C ILE A 80 -9.33 11.01 14.94
N ALA A 81 -9.51 10.95 13.62
CA ALA A 81 -9.43 9.69 12.87
C ALA A 81 -8.04 9.04 13.02
N MET A 82 -6.96 9.83 12.91
CA MET A 82 -5.59 9.33 13.12
C MET A 82 -5.36 8.84 14.55
N GLY A 83 -5.90 9.54 15.55
CA GLY A 83 -5.85 9.12 16.95
C GLY A 83 -6.60 7.81 17.20
N LEU A 84 -7.78 7.64 16.60
CA LEU A 84 -8.56 6.41 16.67
C LEU A 84 -7.84 5.24 16.00
N ILE A 85 -7.24 5.45 14.82
CA ILE A 85 -6.46 4.41 14.15
C ILE A 85 -5.27 4.00 15.02
N ALA A 86 -4.52 4.95 15.57
CA ALA A 86 -3.39 4.64 16.44
C ALA A 86 -3.81 3.91 17.73
N TRP A 87 -5.01 4.17 18.24
CA TRP A 87 -5.54 3.56 19.45
C TRP A 87 -6.18 2.18 19.24
N ILE A 88 -6.89 1.99 18.12
CA ILE A 88 -7.61 0.74 17.80
C ILE A 88 -6.67 -0.28 17.15
N MET A 89 -5.73 0.18 16.33
CA MET A 89 -4.93 -0.70 15.49
C MET A 89 -3.73 -1.22 16.29
N GLU A 90 -3.95 -2.36 16.96
CA GLU A 90 -2.88 -3.09 17.63
C GLU A 90 -1.90 -3.68 16.60
N ASN A 91 -0.60 -3.44 16.78
CA ASN A 91 0.40 -3.83 15.80
C ASN A 91 0.46 -5.36 15.68
N PRO A 92 0.13 -5.97 14.53
CA PRO A 92 0.30 -7.39 14.35
C PRO A 92 1.79 -7.74 14.37
N GLU A 93 2.13 -8.90 14.93
CA GLU A 93 3.52 -9.40 14.92
C GLU A 93 4.05 -9.45 13.48
N ARG A 94 5.19 -8.78 13.23
CA ARG A 94 5.86 -8.78 11.92
C ARG A 94 6.23 -10.21 11.54
N GLY A 95 5.76 -10.68 10.38
CA GLY A 95 6.05 -12.03 9.87
C GLY A 95 4.95 -13.07 10.08
N ARG A 96 3.83 -12.73 10.73
CA ARG A 96 2.69 -13.65 10.95
C ARG A 96 2.10 -14.23 9.65
N ALA A 97 2.27 -13.53 8.52
CA ALA A 97 1.86 -13.94 7.18
C ALA A 97 2.96 -14.69 6.39
N GLU A 98 4.23 -14.61 6.81
CA GLU A 98 5.37 -15.30 6.16
C GLU A 98 5.59 -16.70 6.76
N ASP A 99 5.31 -16.88 8.05
CA ASP A 99 5.43 -18.17 8.75
C ASP A 99 4.16 -19.04 8.68
N SER A 100 3.07 -18.50 8.11
CA SER A 100 1.87 -19.29 7.83
C SER A 100 2.07 -20.09 6.55
N GLN A 101 2.56 -21.33 6.69
CA GLN A 101 2.16 -22.37 5.74
C GLN A 101 0.63 -22.34 5.71
N MET A 102 0.03 -21.95 4.57
CA MET A 102 -1.41 -22.03 4.35
C MET A 102 -1.83 -23.51 4.48
N LYS A 103 -2.10 -23.96 5.70
CA LYS A 103 -2.88 -25.17 5.93
C LYS A 103 -4.29 -24.84 5.42
N ALA A 104 -4.84 -25.72 4.58
CA ALA A 104 -6.23 -25.63 4.19
C ALA A 104 -7.10 -25.83 5.43
N THR A 105 -7.44 -24.75 6.13
CA THR A 105 -8.36 -24.77 7.26
C THR A 105 -9.79 -24.96 6.73
N SER A 106 -10.59 -25.76 7.42
CA SER A 106 -11.98 -26.03 7.04
C SER A 106 -12.86 -24.82 7.34
N TYR A 107 -13.88 -24.55 6.52
CA TYR A 107 -14.85 -23.46 6.73
C TYR A 107 -15.47 -23.43 8.14
N THR A 108 -15.54 -24.59 8.80
CA THR A 108 -16.03 -24.74 10.17
C THR A 108 -15.11 -24.11 11.22
N ASP A 109 -13.80 -24.13 10.98
CA ASP A 109 -12.80 -23.58 11.91
C ASP A 109 -12.80 -22.06 11.84
N ASP A 110 -12.97 -21.49 10.65
CA ASP A 110 -13.13 -20.05 10.44
C ASP A 110 -14.40 -19.54 11.11
N LEU A 111 -15.54 -20.23 10.93
CA LEU A 111 -16.81 -19.91 11.60
C LEU A 111 -16.70 -19.96 13.14
N ARG A 112 -15.98 -20.95 13.66
CA ARG A 112 -15.80 -21.11 15.12
C ARG A 112 -14.89 -20.03 15.69
N SER A 113 -13.92 -19.55 14.93
CA SER A 113 -13.04 -18.44 15.33
C SER A 113 -13.78 -17.11 15.44
N LEU A 114 -14.77 -16.87 14.57
CA LEU A 114 -15.58 -15.65 14.57
C LEU A 114 -16.60 -15.61 15.71
N ILE A 115 -17.05 -16.77 16.18
CA ILE A 115 -18.02 -16.89 17.28
C ILE A 115 -17.33 -16.78 18.65
N LYS A 116 -16.02 -17.05 18.72
CA LYS A 116 -15.26 -16.97 19.97
C LYS A 116 -14.64 -15.58 20.12
N LYS A 117 -15.48 -14.58 20.42
CA LYS A 117 -15.05 -13.26 20.90
C LYS A 117 -15.72 -12.98 22.24
#